data_AF-A0A964YXH6-F1
#
_entry.id   AF-A0A964YXH6-F1
#
_cell.length_a   1.000
_cell.length_b   1.000
_cell.length_c   1.000
_cell.angle_alpha   90.00
_cell.angle_beta   90.00
_cell.angle_gamma   90.00
#
_symmetry.space_group_name_H-M   'P 1'
#
loop_
_entity.id
_entity.type
_entity.pdbx_description
1 polymer ?
#
loop_
_entity_poly.entity_id
_entity_poly.type
_entity_poly.pdbx_seq_one_letter_code
_entity_poly.pdbx_strand_id
1 'polypeptide(L)' 'MNHINDEGLSSEDKEFGIWLSNGIDRGWISEPYCHTHDGGYQYMSEEEIEEWEAGGDPCEHVIRIFI' A
#
# COMPACT_ATOMS: atom_id res chain seq x y z
N MET A 1 -7.86 -0.47 16.39
CA MET A 1 -7.75 -1.19 15.10
C MET A 1 -9.17 -1.31 14.56
N ASN A 2 -9.42 -0.74 13.39
CA ASN A 2 -10.77 -0.65 12.82
C ASN A 2 -11.31 -2.06 12.56
N HIS A 3 -12.37 -2.43 13.27
CA HIS A 3 -13.14 -3.64 12.99
C HIS A 3 -13.95 -3.40 11.72
N ILE A 4 -13.34 -3.64 10.56
CA ILE A 4 -14.09 -3.80 9.31
C ILE A 4 -14.89 -5.08 9.46
N ASN A 5 -16.22 -4.98 9.37
CA ASN A 5 -17.09 -6.15 9.36
C ASN A 5 -16.81 -6.97 8.08
N ASP A 6 -16.25 -8.17 8.26
CA ASP A 6 -15.88 -9.14 7.22
C ASP A 6 -17.07 -9.71 6.41
N GLU A 7 -18.29 -9.31 6.72
CA GLU A 7 -19.52 -9.88 6.14
C GLU A 7 -19.72 -9.56 4.64
N GLY A 8 -18.89 -8.68 4.06
CA GLY A 8 -18.97 -8.30 2.64
C GLY A 8 -17.74 -8.61 1.79
N LEU A 9 -16.66 -9.16 2.37
CA LEU A 9 -15.40 -9.40 1.66
C LEU A 9 -15.34 -10.78 1.01
N SER A 10 -14.70 -10.87 -0.15
CA SER A 10 -14.45 -12.16 -0.81
C SER A 10 -13.46 -13.01 0.01
N SER A 11 -13.39 -14.30 -0.29
CA SER A 11 -12.40 -15.18 0.37
C SER A 11 -10.96 -14.74 0.11
N GLU A 12 -10.68 -14.23 -1.09
CA GLU A 12 -9.36 -13.74 -1.50
C GLU A 12 -8.98 -12.47 -0.72
N ASP A 13 -9.91 -11.52 -0.57
CA ASP A 13 -9.68 -10.30 0.22
C ASP A 13 -9.36 -10.62 1.69
N LYS A 14 -10.05 -11.62 2.25
CA LYS A 14 -9.81 -12.09 3.62
C LYS A 14 -8.45 -12.75 3.76
N GLU A 15 -8.08 -13.60 2.81
CA GLU A 15 -6.76 -14.24 2.79
C GLU A 15 -5.64 -13.21 2.66
N PHE A 16 -5.80 -12.23 1.77
CA PHE A 16 -4.88 -11.11 1.63
C PHE A 16 -4.75 -10.31 2.93
N GLY A 17 -5.88 -9.96 3.58
CA GLY A 17 -5.87 -9.24 4.86
C GLY A 17 -5.17 -10.01 5.99
N ILE A 18 -5.36 -11.33 6.05
CA ILE A 18 -4.66 -12.21 6.98
C ILE A 18 -3.16 -12.22 6.69
N TRP A 19 -2.76 -12.35 5.42
CA TRP A 19 -1.35 -12.33 5.02
C TRP A 19 -0.69 -11.00 5.40
N LEU A 20 -1.31 -9.87 5.07
CA LEU A 20 -0.80 -8.53 5.33
C LEU A 20 -0.63 -8.30 6.83
N SER A 21 -1.66 -8.60 7.63
CA SER A 21 -1.62 -8.44 9.09
C SER A 21 -0.52 -9.31 9.72
N ASN A 22 -0.42 -10.58 9.30
CA ASN A 22 0.65 -11.45 9.78
C ASN A 22 2.05 -10.93 9.42
N GLY A 23 2.23 -10.40 8.21
CA GLY A 23 3.51 -9.85 7.77
C GLY A 23 3.95 -8.64 8.61
N ILE A 24 3.02 -7.74 8.92
CA ILE A 24 3.26 -6.56 9.77
C ILE A 24 3.58 -7.00 11.20
N ASP A 25 2.73 -7.84 11.80
CA ASP A 25 2.88 -8.28 13.20
C ASP A 25 4.18 -9.06 13.45
N ARG A 26 4.67 -9.77 12.43
CA ARG A 26 5.91 -10.55 12.49
C ARG A 26 7.14 -9.75 12.09
N GLY A 27 6.98 -8.49 11.68
CA GLY A 27 8.07 -7.62 11.24
C GLY A 27 8.73 -8.07 9.94
N TRP A 28 8.00 -8.76 9.07
CA TRP A 28 8.48 -9.16 7.74
C TRP A 28 8.36 -8.03 6.73
N ILE A 29 7.33 -7.20 6.90
CA ILE A 29 7.02 -6.07 6.04
C ILE A 29 6.64 -4.84 6.86
N SER A 30 6.68 -3.65 6.25
CA SER A 30 6.13 -2.42 6.83
C SER A 30 4.60 -2.39 6.78
N GLU A 31 3.99 -1.46 7.53
CA GLU A 31 2.65 -0.98 7.19
C GLU A 31 2.64 -0.40 5.76
N PRO A 32 1.53 -0.51 5.01
CA PRO A 32 1.40 0.16 3.72
C PRO A 32 1.55 1.68 3.85
N TYR A 33 2.27 2.28 2.93
CA TYR A 33 2.40 3.74 2.83
C TYR A 33 2.28 4.19 1.38
N CYS A 34 2.01 5.48 1.18
CA CYS A 34 1.89 6.02 -0.17
C CYS A 34 3.30 6.28 -0.71
N HIS A 35 3.68 5.58 -1.76
CA HIS A 35 4.95 5.79 -2.42
C HIS A 35 5.07 7.21 -2.98
N THR A 36 4.00 7.71 -3.59
CA THR A 36 3.93 9.02 -4.23
C THR A 36 4.06 10.16 -3.22
N HIS A 37 3.35 10.09 -2.10
CA HIS A 37 3.34 11.14 -1.08
C HIS A 37 4.44 11.00 -0.02
N ASP A 38 4.83 9.76 0.32
CA ASP A 38 5.75 9.48 1.43
C ASP A 38 7.13 8.95 0.95
N GLY A 39 7.22 8.41 -0.27
CA GLY A 39 8.46 7.88 -0.86
C GLY A 39 9.33 8.96 -1.53
N GLY A 40 8.70 9.99 -2.09
CA GLY A 40 9.36 11.15 -2.68
C GLY A 40 9.62 11.03 -4.19
N TYR A 41 9.64 12.19 -4.85
CA TYR A 41 9.63 12.38 -6.30
C TYR A 41 10.67 11.55 -7.08
N GLN A 42 11.84 11.29 -6.50
CA GLN A 42 12.92 10.55 -7.15
C GLN A 42 12.64 9.07 -7.44
N TYR A 43 11.59 8.50 -6.85
CA TYR A 43 11.24 7.10 -7.05
C TYR A 43 10.03 6.90 -7.96
N MET A 44 9.40 7.99 -8.41
CA MET A 44 8.33 7.95 -9.40
C MET A 44 8.88 7.68 -10.80
N SER A 45 8.10 6.98 -11.62
CA SER A 45 8.34 6.85 -13.05
C SER A 45 8.03 8.15 -13.79
N GLU A 46 8.48 8.25 -15.05
CA GLU A 46 8.24 9.45 -15.88
C GLU A 46 6.74 9.72 -16.10
N GLU A 47 5.93 8.67 -16.27
CA GLU A 47 4.47 8.79 -16.45
C GLU A 47 3.78 9.31 -15.19
N GLU A 48 4.14 8.78 -14.02
CA GLU A 48 3.58 9.24 -12.74
C GLU A 48 3.98 10.70 -12.44
N ILE A 49 5.19 11.10 -12.83
CA ILE A 49 5.65 12.48 -12.73
C ILE A 49 4.80 13.41 -13.59
N GLU A 50 4.56 13.06 -14.87
CA GLU A 50 3.73 13.86 -15.76
C GLU A 50 2.30 14.00 -15.23
N GLU A 51 1.71 12.93 -14.71
CA GLU A 51 0.38 12.96 -14.10
C GLU A 51 0.35 13.88 -12.87
N TRP A 52 1.34 13.77 -11.98
CA TRP A 52 1.45 14.63 -10.79
C TRP A 52 1.61 16.11 -11.16
N GLU A 53 2.47 16.44 -12.13
CA GLU A 53 2.66 17.82 -12.61
C GLU A 53 1.40 18.39 -13.27
N ALA A 54 0.57 17.55 -13.91
CA ALA A 54 -0.74 17.92 -14.43
C ALA A 54 -1.81 18.11 -13.34
N GLY A 55 -1.48 17.86 -12.06
CA GLY A 55 -2.37 17.97 -10.91
C GLY A 55 -3.20 16.71 -10.63
N GLY A 56 -2.80 15.55 -11.18
CA GLY A 56 -3.35 14.25 -10.84
C GLY A 56 -2.84 13.70 -9.50
N ASP A 57 -3.26 12.49 -9.16
CA ASP A 57 -2.88 11.79 -7.92
C ASP A 57 -2.56 10.31 -8.23
N PRO A 58 -1.36 10.02 -8.79
CA PRO A 58 -0.90 8.67 -9.08
C PRO A 58 -0.49 7.96 -7.78
N CYS A 59 -1.45 7.83 -6.85
CA CYS A 59 -1.22 7.28 -5.52
C CYS A 59 -0.98 5.76 -5.59
N GLU A 60 0.25 5.35 -5.30
CA GLU A 60 0.64 3.95 -5.21
C GLU A 60 0.85 3.54 -3.74
N HIS A 61 0.12 2.54 -3.25
CA HIS A 61 0.36 1.97 -1.92
C HIS A 61 1.41 0.87 -2.02
N VAL A 62 2.51 1.04 -1.31
CA VAL A 62 3.62 0.09 -1.29
C VAL A 62 3.91 -0.40 0.13
N ILE A 63 4.62 -1.52 0.21
CA ILE A 63 5.17 -2.08 1.44
C ILE A 63 6.68 -2.28 1.27
N ARG A 64 7.44 -2.14 2.35
CA ARG A 64 8.84 -2.57 2.37
C ARG A 64 8.94 -3.98 2.91
N ILE A 65 9.79 -4.80 2.31
CA ILE A 65 10.15 -6.14 2.81
C ILE A 65 11.45 -6.04 3.61
N PHE A 66 11.50 -6.64 4.80
CA PHE A 66 12.63 -6.55 5.72
C PHE A 66 13.48 -7.83 5.81
N ILE A 67 12.97 -8.95 5.31
CA ILE A 67 13.63 -10.27 5.35
C ILE A 67 14.48 -10.55 4.12
#